data_AF-A0A2H9MGH2-F1
#
_entry.id   AF-A0A2H9MGH2-F1
#
_cell.length_a   1.000
_cell.length_b   1.000
_cell.length_c   1.000
_cell.angle_alpha   90.00
_cell.angle_beta   90.00
_cell.angle_gamma   90.00
#
_symmetry.space_group_name_H-M   'P 1'
#
loop_
_entity.id
_entity.type
_entity.pdbx_description
1 polymer ?
#
loop_
_entity_poly.entity_id
_entity_poly.type
_entity_poly.pdbx_seq_one_letter_code
_entity_poly.pdbx_strand_id
1 'polypeptide(L)' 'MPMVHVNVWEGFGKEKAKTVIQNITKVFVDLGIPADAVEVIVHEIPKSHWGIGGEPASEKFKDISSK' A
#
# COMPACT_ATOMS: atom_id res chain seq x y z
N MET A 1 -18.55 6.42 5.30
CA MET A 1 -17.49 5.59 5.91
C MET A 1 -16.59 5.09 4.78
N PRO A 2 -15.56 5.86 4.39
CA PRO A 2 -14.61 5.43 3.37
C PRO A 2 -13.65 4.37 3.92
N MET A 3 -13.42 3.32 3.13
CA MET A 3 -12.40 2.31 3.40
C MET A 3 -11.41 2.29 2.22
N VAL A 4 -10.12 2.37 2.51
CA VAL A 4 -9.05 2.35 1.52
C VAL A 4 -8.13 1.16 1.77
N HIS A 5 -7.95 0.34 0.73
CA HIS A 5 -6.96 -0.72 0.71
C HIS A 5 -5.74 -0.25 -0.06
N VAL A 6 -4.58 -0.34 0.59
CA VAL A 6 -3.29 -0.09 -0.05
C VAL A 6 -2.55 -1.40 -0.13
N ASN A 7 -2.45 -1.94 -1.34
CA ASN A 7 -1.66 -3.15 -1.58
C ASN A 7 -0.26 -2.75 -2.02
N VAL A 8 0.74 -3.20 -1.29
CA VAL A 8 2.17 -2.92 -1.51
C VAL A 8 2.95 -4.22 -1.50
N TRP A 9 4.19 -4.20 -2.00
CA TRP A 9 5.06 -5.36 -1.88
C TRP A 9 5.60 -5.51 -0.45
N GLU A 10 5.86 -6.75 -0.04
CA GLU A 10 6.57 -7.05 1.20
C GLU A 10 7.88 -6.28 1.35
N GLY A 11 8.17 -5.89 2.60
CA GLY A 11 9.29 -5.01 2.92
C GLY A 11 8.94 -3.52 2.82
N PHE A 12 7.65 -3.19 2.75
CA PHE A 12 7.19 -1.80 2.74
C PHE A 12 7.54 -1.10 4.05
N GLY A 13 7.38 -1.79 5.18
CA GLY A 13 7.89 -1.39 6.47
C GLY A 13 6.96 -0.44 7.24
N LYS A 14 7.06 -0.50 8.57
CA LYS A 14 6.11 0.16 9.50
C LYS A 14 6.05 1.67 9.35
N GLU A 15 7.19 2.35 9.19
CA GLU A 15 7.23 3.82 9.06
C GLU A 15 6.57 4.31 7.76
N LYS A 16 6.77 3.59 6.64
CA LYS A 16 6.10 3.93 5.38
C LYS A 16 4.60 3.64 5.44
N ALA A 17 4.21 2.50 6.03
CA ALA A 17 2.80 2.16 6.25
C ALA A 17 2.10 3.25 7.10
N LYS A 18 2.71 3.67 8.20
CA LYS A 18 2.23 4.78 9.04
C LYS A 18 2.05 6.07 8.25
N THR A 19 3.05 6.43 7.44
CA THR A 19 3.01 7.63 6.59
C THR A 19 1.85 7.57 5.58
N VAL A 20 1.64 6.41 4.95
CA VAL A 20 0.53 6.18 4.00
C VAL A 20 -0.82 6.34 4.70
N ILE A 21 -1.02 5.70 5.85
CA ILE A 21 -2.26 5.78 6.63
C ILE A 21 -2.58 7.24 6.96
N GLN A 22 -1.62 7.97 7.53
CA GLN A 22 -1.81 9.37 7.93
C GLN A 22 -2.16 10.27 6.74
N ASN A 23 -1.43 10.15 5.64
CA ASN A 23 -1.62 11.04 4.49
C ASN A 23 -2.89 10.72 3.70
N ILE A 24 -3.26 9.45 3.56
CA ILE A 24 -4.54 9.07 2.92
C ILE A 24 -5.71 9.57 3.76
N THR A 25 -5.71 9.36 5.08
CA THR A 25 -6.76 9.89 5.95
C THR A 25 -6.89 11.41 5.81
N LYS A 26 -5.76 12.13 5.74
CA LYS A 26 -5.76 13.59 5.55
C LYS A 26 -6.52 14.03 4.29
N VAL A 27 -6.35 13.33 3.17
CA VAL A 27 -7.07 13.66 1.92
C VAL A 27 -8.58 13.64 2.11
N PHE A 28 -9.12 12.64 2.83
CA PHE A 28 -10.55 12.57 3.11
C PHE A 28 -11.02 13.62 4.13
N VAL A 29 -10.18 13.95 5.11
CA VAL A 29 -10.44 15.05 6.03
C VAL A 29 -10.54 16.38 5.29
N ASP A 30 -9.66 16.63 4.32
CA ASP A 30 -9.69 17.83 3.48
C ASP A 30 -10.96 17.89 2.60
N LEU A 31 -11.62 16.75 2.35
CA LEU A 31 -12.93 16.65 1.68
C LEU A 31 -14.12 16.79 2.65
N GLY A 32 -13.87 17.09 3.93
CA GLY A 32 -14.91 17.27 4.95
C GLY A 32 -15.38 15.99 5.64
N ILE A 33 -14.67 14.87 5.48
CA ILE A 33 -15.00 13.60 6.15
C ILE A 33 -14.28 13.54 7.51
N PRO A 34 -14.99 13.26 8.62
CA PRO A 34 -14.36 13.06 9.92
C PRO A 34 -13.28 11.97 9.89
N ALA A 35 -12.15 12.21 10.57
CA ALA A 35 -11.00 11.30 10.53
C ALA A 35 -11.29 9.91 11.09
N ASP A 36 -12.16 9.82 12.10
CA ASP A 36 -12.63 8.59 12.73
C ASP A 36 -13.53 7.75 11.82
N ALA A 37 -14.08 8.35 10.75
CA ALA A 37 -14.90 7.66 9.77
C ALA A 37 -14.09 7.06 8.60
N VAL A 38 -12.77 7.26 8.57
CA VAL A 38 -11.87 6.84 7.47
C VAL A 38 -10.98 5.69 7.93
N GLU A 39 -11.08 4.57 7.22
CA GLU A 39 -10.29 3.36 7.50
C GLU A 39 -9.26 3.13 6.37
N VAL A 40 -8.00 2.92 6.74
CA VAL A 40 -6.92 2.63 5.79
C VAL A 40 -6.21 1.34 6.20
N ILE A 41 -6.22 0.36 5.31
CA ILE A 41 -5.63 -0.96 5.53
C ILE A 41 -4.48 -1.15 4.54
N VAL A 42 -3.28 -1.42 5.06
CA VAL A 42 -2.09 -1.69 4.25
C VAL A 42 -1.85 -3.19 4.21
N HIS A 43 -1.84 -3.76 3.00
CA HIS A 43 -1.55 -5.17 2.74
C HIS A 43 -0.17 -5.29 2.12
N GLU A 44 0.74 -5.98 2.80
CA GLU A 44 2.03 -6.38 2.24
C GLU A 44 1.86 -7.72 1.52
N ILE A 45 2.05 -7.72 0.20
CA ILE A 45 1.86 -8.88 -0.67
C ILE A 45 3.23 -9.32 -1.20
N PRO A 46 3.60 -10.61 -1.09
CA PRO A 46 4.83 -11.11 -1.66
C PRO A 46 4.87 -10.86 -3.18
N LYS A 47 6.04 -10.52 -3.72
CA LYS A 47 6.20 -10.30 -5.18
C LYS A 47 5.84 -11.53 -6.02
N SER A 48 5.91 -12.73 -5.45
CA SER A 48 5.47 -13.98 -6.10
C SER A 48 3.96 -14.08 -6.29
N HIS A 49 3.19 -13.32 -5.51
CA HIS A 49 1.73 -13.29 -5.56
C HIS A 49 1.20 -12.04 -6.27
N TRP A 50 2.09 -11.22 -6.83
CA TRP A 50 1.76 -9.99 -7.53
C TRP A 50 2.06 -10.13 -9.02
N GLY A 51 1.04 -10.37 -9.85
CA GLY A 51 1.20 -10.52 -11.30
C GLY A 51 1.21 -9.20 -12.07
N ILE A 52 2.16 -9.01 -13.00
CA ILE A 52 2.19 -7.85 -13.90
C ILE A 52 2.47 -8.32 -15.34
N GLY A 53 1.44 -8.24 -16.19
CA GLY A 53 1.54 -8.67 -17.59
C GLY A 53 1.65 -10.19 -17.75
N GLY A 54 1.07 -10.96 -16.82
CA GLY A 54 1.08 -12.43 -16.86
C GLY A 54 2.25 -13.09 -16.12
N GLU A 55 3.22 -12.31 -15.62
CA GLU A 55 4.39 -12.83 -14.90
C GLU A 55 4.37 -12.37 -13.42
N PRO A 56 4.74 -13.23 -12.46
CA PRO A 56 4.97 -12.81 -11.09
C PRO A 56 6.02 -11.69 -11.01
N ALA A 57 5.79 -10.68 -10.18
CA ALA A 57 6.71 -9.57 -10.01
C ALA A 57 8.08 -10.03 -9.49
N SER A 58 8.14 -11.15 -8.76
CA SER A 58 9.39 -11.79 -8.35
C SER A 58 10.23 -12.27 -9.53
N GLU A 59 9.58 -12.64 -10.64
CA GLU A 59 10.26 -13.11 -11.84
C GLU A 59 10.59 -11.98 -12.80
N LYS A 60 9.69 -11.01 -12.90
CA LYS A 60 9.83 -9.83 -13.77
C LYS A 60 10.92 -8.86 -13.32
N PHE A 61 11.17 -8.76 -12.01
CA PHE A 61 12.07 -7.76 -11.41
C PHE A 61 13.26 -8.37 -10.65
N LYS A 62 13.76 -9.53 -11.11
CA LYS A 62 14.86 -10.27 -10.46
C LYS A 62 16.09 -9.41 -10.13
N ASP A 63 16.36 -8.37 -10.92
CA ASP A 63 17.57 -7.53 -10.79
C ASP A 63 17.41 -6.30 -9.87
N ILE A 64 16.21 -6.03 -9.35
CA ILE A 64 15.96 -4.85 -8.50
C ILE A 64 16.28 -5.12 -7.02
N SER A 65 16.60 -6.37 -6.66
CA SER A 65 16.89 -6.76 -5.26
C SER A 65 18.30 -6.41 -4.76
N SER A 66 19.14 -5.76 -5.56
CA SER A 66 20.57 -5.54 -5.25
C SER A 66 20.99 -4.07 -5.10
N LYS A 67 20.09 -3.16 -4.72
CA LYS A 67 20.44 -1.78 -4.36
C LYS A 67 19.81 -1.35 -3.05
#